data_AF-A0A3E2YSY4-F1
#
_entry.id   AF-A0A3E2YSY4-F1
#
_cell.length_a   1.000
_cell.length_b   1.000
_cell.length_c   1.000
_cell.angle_alpha   90.00
_cell.angle_beta   90.00
_cell.angle_gamma   90.00
#
_symmetry.space_group_name_H-M   'P 1'
#
loop_
_entity.id
_entity.type
_entity.pdbx_description
1 polymer ?
#
loop_
_entity_poly.entity_id
_entity_poly.type
_entity_poly.pdbx_seq_one_letter_code
_entity_poly.pdbx_strand_id
1 'polypeptide(L)' 'MTDLYPTADDRETLREAAAAHTAASRDVEAFLRRLPQVPDPADITEYATLLSREERARGERQAAADVAGLQIGSMESE' A
#
# COMPACT_ATOMS: atom_id res chain seq x y z
N MET A 1 29.06 -3.55 -14.92
CA MET A 1 28.24 -2.35 -15.17
C MET A 1 26.82 -2.78 -14.86
N THR A 2 26.33 -2.46 -13.66
CA THR A 2 25.02 -2.92 -13.18
C THR A 2 23.95 -2.18 -13.97
N ASP A 3 23.03 -2.91 -14.60
CA ASP A 3 21.88 -2.31 -15.27
C ASP A 3 21.02 -1.62 -14.21
N LEU A 4 21.10 -0.29 -14.15
CA LEU A 4 20.43 0.56 -13.16
C LEU A 4 18.98 0.88 -13.54
N TYR A 5 18.47 0.26 -14.61
CA TYR A 5 17.14 0.54 -15.13
C TYR A 5 16.19 -0.62 -14.82
N PRO A 6 15.04 -0.37 -14.14
CA PRO A 6 14.02 -1.38 -13.95
C PRO A 6 13.55 -1.87 -15.33
N THR A 7 13.44 -3.19 -15.45
CA THR A 7 12.94 -3.83 -16.66
C THR A 7 11.47 -3.46 -16.88
N ALA A 8 10.95 -3.66 -18.09
CA ALA A 8 9.54 -3.37 -18.37
C ALA A 8 8.57 -4.14 -17.46
N ASP A 9 8.95 -5.35 -17.05
CA ASP A 9 8.20 -6.24 -16.15
C ASP A 9 8.17 -5.68 -14.72
N ASP A 10 9.29 -5.14 -14.24
CA ASP A 10 9.38 -4.50 -12.92
C ASP A 10 8.51 -3.25 -12.82
N ARG A 11 8.43 -2.45 -13.90
CA ARG A 11 7.58 -1.25 -13.95
C ARG A 11 6.11 -1.60 -13.93
N GLU A 12 5.70 -2.68 -14.59
CA GLU A 12 4.30 -3.11 -14.58
C GLU A 12 3.92 -3.68 -13.22
N THR A 13 4.77 -4.52 -12.65
CA THR A 13 4.61 -5.04 -11.28
C THR A 13 4.46 -3.90 -10.26
N LEU A 14 5.29 -2.86 -10.38
CA LEU A 14 5.18 -1.66 -9.53
C LEU A 14 3.84 -0.93 -9.70
N ARG A 15 3.34 -0.79 -10.93
CA ARG A 15 2.04 -0.15 -11.18
C ARG A 15 0.89 -0.97 -10.60
N GLU A 16 0.92 -2.29 -10.78
CA GLU A 16 -0.09 -3.19 -10.22
C GLU A 16 -0.11 -3.12 -8.70
N ALA A 17 1.06 -3.17 -8.05
CA ALA A 17 1.15 -3.07 -6.60
C ALA A 17 0.69 -1.70 -6.08
N ALA A 18 1.00 -0.60 -6.79
CA ALA A 18 0.52 0.73 -6.45
C ALA A 18 -1.02 0.87 -6.62
N ALA A 19 -1.58 0.29 -7.68
CA ALA A 19 -3.01 0.26 -7.90
C ALA A 19 -3.73 -0.55 -6.81
N ALA A 20 -3.17 -1.70 -6.41
CA ALA A 20 -3.71 -2.54 -5.34
C ALA A 20 -3.72 -1.79 -3.99
N HIS A 21 -2.62 -1.14 -3.62
CA HIS A 21 -2.58 -0.33 -2.40
C HIS A 21 -3.56 0.85 -2.44
N THR A 22 -3.71 1.51 -3.59
CA THR A 22 -4.68 2.60 -3.79
C THR A 22 -6.12 2.09 -3.62
N ALA A 23 -6.44 0.92 -4.16
CA ALA A 23 -7.75 0.30 -3.99
C ALA A 23 -8.03 -0.02 -2.51
N ALA A 24 -7.07 -0.66 -1.81
CA ALA A 24 -7.21 -0.96 -0.39
C ALA A 24 -7.39 0.30 0.48
N SER A 25 -6.66 1.38 0.16
CA SER A 25 -6.80 2.68 0.85
C SER A 25 -8.19 3.29 0.63
N ARG A 26 -8.74 3.16 -0.58
CA ARG A 26 -10.10 3.62 -0.91
C ARG A 26 -11.17 2.82 -0.17
N ASP A 27 -10.96 1.54 0.07
CA ASP A 27 -11.89 0.72 0.86
C ASP A 27 -11.93 1.19 2.32
N VAL A 28 -10.76 1.47 2.92
CA VAL A 28 -10.67 2.08 4.26
C VAL A 28 -11.38 3.44 4.30
N GLU A 29 -11.11 4.31 3.32
CA GLU A 29 -11.77 5.61 3.22
C GLU A 29 -13.30 5.48 3.10
N ALA A 30 -13.78 4.59 2.24
CA ALA A 30 -15.20 4.35 2.02
C ALA A 30 -15.88 3.86 3.31
N PHE A 31 -15.23 2.97 4.05
CA PHE A 31 -15.69 2.53 5.37
C PHE A 31 -15.78 3.69 6.36
N LEU A 32 -14.73 4.51 6.49
CA LEU A 32 -14.71 5.64 7.42
C LEU A 32 -15.78 6.69 7.10
N ARG A 33 -16.08 6.94 5.82
CA ARG A 33 -17.16 7.86 5.41
C ARG A 33 -18.56 7.39 5.80
N ARG A 34 -18.78 6.09 5.94
CA ARG A 34 -20.07 5.49 6.33
C ARG A 34 -20.14 5.08 7.80
N LEU A 35 -19.05 5.25 8.56
CA LEU A 35 -18.94 4.82 9.94
C LEU A 35 -19.95 5.61 10.82
N PRO A 36 -20.76 4.93 11.66
CA PRO A 36 -21.65 5.62 12.58
C PRO A 36 -20.87 6.36 13.69
N GLN A 37 -21.51 7.32 14.35
CA GLN A 37 -20.90 8.06 15.46
C GLN A 37 -20.48 7.16 16.63
N VAL A 38 -21.23 6.07 16.86
CA VAL A 38 -20.91 5.05 17.86
C VAL A 38 -20.76 3.73 17.11
N PRO A 39 -19.53 3.26 16.87
CA PRO A 39 -19.28 2.00 16.19
C PRO A 39 -19.64 0.81 17.09
N ASP A 40 -20.16 -0.25 16.47
CA ASP A 40 -20.40 -1.52 17.13
C ASP A 40 -19.18 -2.47 17.00
N PRO A 41 -19.17 -3.64 17.67
CA PRO A 41 -18.07 -4.60 17.53
C PRO A 41 -17.84 -5.13 16.10
N ALA A 42 -18.87 -5.16 15.26
CA ALA A 42 -18.74 -5.57 13.86
C ALA A 42 -18.01 -4.50 13.04
N ASP A 43 -18.32 -3.21 13.26
CA ASP A 43 -17.60 -2.09 12.65
C ASP A 43 -16.10 -2.14 13.00
N ILE A 44 -15.77 -2.40 14.28
CA ILE A 44 -14.37 -2.50 14.73
C ILE A 44 -13.65 -3.67 14.03
N THR A 45 -14.34 -4.80 13.87
CA THR A 45 -13.79 -6.00 13.20
C THR A 45 -13.58 -5.77 11.71
N GLU A 46 -14.52 -5.09 11.05
CA GLU A 46 -14.39 -4.71 9.65
C GLU A 46 -13.22 -3.76 9.46
N TYR A 47 -13.10 -2.73 10.30
CA TYR A 47 -11.99 -1.79 10.25
C TYR A 47 -10.64 -2.49 10.41
N ALA A 48 -10.50 -3.39 11.38
CA ALA A 48 -9.27 -4.15 11.59
C ALA A 48 -8.91 -5.02 10.37
N THR A 49 -9.92 -5.57 9.69
CA THR A 49 -9.74 -6.36 8.46
C THR A 49 -9.27 -5.49 7.30
N LEU A 50 -9.89 -4.34 7.10
CA LEU A 50 -9.52 -3.39 6.05
C LEU A 50 -8.11 -2.84 6.27
N LEU A 51 -7.77 -2.46 7.49
CA LEU A 51 -6.43 -1.97 7.85
C LEU A 51 -5.36 -3.03 7.62
N SER A 52 -5.64 -4.29 7.98
CA SER A 52 -4.70 -5.39 7.76
C SER A 52 -4.45 -5.64 6.26
N ARG A 53 -5.48 -5.45 5.41
CA ARG A 53 -5.36 -5.57 3.96
C ARG A 53 -4.58 -4.41 3.36
N GLU A 54 -4.84 -3.18 3.82
CA GLU A 54 -4.11 -2.00 3.39
C GLU A 54 -2.62 -2.11 3.72
N GLU A 55 -2.27 -2.48 4.95
CA GLU A 55 -0.87 -2.62 5.38
C GLU A 55 -0.14 -3.70 4.57
N ARG A 56 -0.82 -4.82 4.28
CA ARG A 56 -0.27 -5.85 3.39
C ARG A 56 0.00 -5.28 1.99
N ALA A 57 -0.96 -4.60 1.38
CA ALA A 57 -0.82 -4.01 0.06
C ALA A 57 0.28 -2.92 0.02
N ARG A 58 0.41 -2.16 1.12
CA ARG A 58 1.49 -1.19 1.30
C ARG A 58 2.86 -1.87 1.31
N GLY A 59 3.00 -2.98 2.02
CA GLY A 59 4.21 -3.80 2.05
C GLY A 59 4.56 -4.37 0.68
N GLU A 60 3.58 -4.92 -0.05
CA GLU A 60 3.76 -5.44 -1.41
C GLU A 60 4.21 -4.32 -2.38
N ARG A 61 3.60 -3.13 -2.31
CA ARG A 61 4.03 -1.95 -3.07
C ARG A 61 5.44 -1.52 -2.70
N GLN A 62 5.81 -1.55 -1.42
CA GLN A 62 7.17 -1.20 -1.00
C GLN A 62 8.19 -2.19 -1.57
N ALA A 63 7.93 -3.49 -1.47
CA ALA A 63 8.80 -4.53 -2.02
C ALA A 63 8.95 -4.38 -3.55
N ALA A 64 7.87 -4.08 -4.27
CA ALA A 64 7.93 -3.81 -5.71
C ALA A 64 8.77 -2.55 -6.04
N ALA A 65 8.66 -1.50 -5.22
CA ALA A 65 9.49 -0.30 -5.37
C ALA A 65 10.98 -0.61 -5.12
N ASP A 66 11.30 -1.43 -4.12
CA ASP A 66 12.67 -1.85 -3.81
C ASP A 66 13.28 -2.65 -4.99
N VAL A 67 12.52 -3.60 -5.55
CA VAL A 67 12.94 -4.36 -6.76
C VAL A 67 13.17 -3.44 -7.95
N ALA A 68 12.30 -2.44 -8.14
CA ALA A 68 12.43 -1.45 -9.20
C ALA A 68 13.55 -0.41 -8.98
N GLY A 69 14.31 -0.52 -7.87
CA GLY A 69 15.38 0.41 -7.52
C GLY A 69 14.89 1.78 -7.03
N LEU A 70 13.60 1.92 -6.71
CA LEU A 70 12.99 3.13 -6.15
C LEU A 70 13.10 3.14 -4.62
N GLN A 71 14.28 2.83 -4.11
CA GLN A 71 14.55 2.95 -2.69
C GLN A 71 14.60 4.43 -2.33
N ILE A 72 13.72 4.86 -1.43
CA ILE A 72 13.91 6.13 -0.74
C ILE A 72 15.05 5.87 0.22
N GLY A 73 16.27 6.26 -0.15
CA GLY A 73 17.38 6.29 0.80
C GLY A 73 16.89 7.06 2.02
N SER A 74 16.96 6.46 3.20
CA SER A 74 16.64 7.15 4.44
C SER A 74 17.33 8.50 4.38
N MET A 75 16.55 9.59 4.30
CA MET A 75 17.07 10.89 4.64
C MET A 75 17.27 10.86 6.15
N GLU A 76 18.35 10.21 6.60
CA GLU A 76 18.91 10.52 7.90
C GLU A 76 19.32 11.98 7.80
N SER A 77 18.50 12.84 8.40
CA SER A 77 18.85 14.23 8.68
C SER A 77 20.20 14.23 9.39
N GLU A 78 21.19 14.91 8.81
CA GLU A 78 22.41 15.34 9.50
C GLU A 78 22.09 16.12 10.79
#